data_AF-A0A2N0Z962-F1
#
_entry.id   AF-A0A2N0Z962-F1
#
_cell.length_a   1.000
_cell.length_b   1.000
_cell.length_c   1.000
_cell.angle_alpha   90.00
_cell.angle_beta   90.00
_cell.angle_gamma   90.00
#
_symmetry.space_group_name_H-M   'P 1'
#
loop_
_entity.id
_entity.type
_entity.pdbx_description
1 polymer ?
#
loop_
_entity_poly.entity_id
_entity_poly.type
_entity_poly.pdbx_seq_one_letter_code
_entity_poly.pdbx_strand_id
1 'polypeptide(L)' 'MSLKKNMEFKIKDGFSPNICFSESLKIIDVTDGSIIIQMNKSNRRGVFPSDHFYYWLNKGALVEIKDHQKRIS' A
#
# COMPACT_ATOMS: atom_id res chain seq x y z
N MET A 1 -11.32 -0.47 7.04
CA MET A 1 -11.03 -1.20 5.79
C MET A 1 -10.17 -2.40 6.13
N SER A 2 -10.51 -3.61 5.67
CA SER A 2 -9.69 -4.80 5.91
C SER A 2 -8.66 -4.94 4.80
N LEU A 3 -7.38 -4.94 5.15
CA LEU A 3 -6.27 -5.11 4.20
C LEU A 3 -6.08 -6.58 3.88
N LYS A 4 -5.82 -6.87 2.61
CA LYS A 4 -5.70 -8.22 2.08
C LYS A 4 -4.48 -8.32 1.18
N LYS A 5 -3.96 -9.53 1.09
CA LYS A 5 -2.95 -9.89 0.11
C LYS A 5 -3.40 -9.52 -1.31
N ASN A 6 -2.44 -9.11 -2.13
CA ASN A 6 -2.59 -8.64 -3.51
C ASN A 6 -3.29 -7.30 -3.72
N MET A 7 -3.65 -6.57 -2.67
CA MET A 7 -4.09 -5.18 -2.82
C MET A 7 -2.92 -4.30 -3.26
N GLU A 8 -3.19 -3.37 -4.18
CA GLU A 8 -2.21 -2.42 -4.68
C GLU A 8 -2.59 -0.99 -4.30
N PHE A 9 -1.58 -0.19 -3.98
CA PHE A 9 -1.76 1.19 -3.52
C PHE A 9 -0.82 2.10 -4.27
N LYS A 10 -1.36 3.19 -4.81
CA LYS A 10 -0.60 4.28 -5.39
C LYS A 10 -0.01 5.11 -4.25
N ILE A 11 1.27 5.37 -4.38
CA ILE A 11 2.01 6.24 -3.46
C ILE A 11 1.77 7.69 -3.91
N LYS A 12 1.35 8.54 -2.98
CA LYS A 12 1.19 9.99 -3.18
C LYS A 12 2.33 10.75 -2.49
N ASP A 13 2.47 12.02 -2.86
CA ASP A 13 3.49 12.90 -2.27
C ASP A 13 3.38 12.92 -0.74
N GLY A 14 4.53 12.81 -0.06
CA GLY A 14 4.60 12.78 1.40
C GLY A 14 4.51 11.39 2.05
N PHE A 15 4.41 10.32 1.27
CA PHE A 15 4.67 8.97 1.76
C PHE A 15 6.19 8.79 1.99
N SER A 16 6.54 8.21 3.15
CA SER A 16 7.89 8.02 3.72
C SER A 16 9.11 8.30 2.80
N PRO A 17 10.08 9.13 3.25
CA PRO A 17 11.17 9.66 2.42
C PRO A 17 12.07 8.59 1.77
N ASN A 18 12.13 7.37 2.31
CA ASN A 18 13.02 6.32 1.82
C ASN A 18 12.42 5.45 0.70
N ILE A 19 11.20 5.76 0.25
CA ILE A 19 10.45 4.97 -0.76
C ILE A 19 10.41 5.67 -2.14
N CYS A 20 11.09 6.82 -2.25
CA CYS A 20 10.94 7.87 -3.25
C CYS A 20 11.05 7.47 -4.75
N PHE A 21 11.44 6.24 -5.07
CA PHE A 21 11.55 5.77 -6.47
C PHE A 21 10.39 4.87 -6.92
N SER A 22 9.47 4.51 -6.03
CA SER A 22 8.34 3.63 -6.35
C SER A 22 7.03 4.41 -6.41
N GLU A 23 6.22 4.13 -7.43
CA GLU A 23 4.95 4.83 -7.68
C GLU A 23 3.77 4.10 -7.04
N SER A 24 3.93 2.81 -6.80
CA SER A 24 2.95 1.98 -6.12
C SER A 24 3.63 0.89 -5.30
N LEU A 25 2.85 0.33 -4.37
CA LEU A 25 3.21 -0.82 -3.58
C LEU A 25 2.09 -1.86 -3.63
N LYS A 26 2.45 -3.12 -3.44
CA LYS A 26 1.54 -4.26 -3.37
C LYS A 26 1.66 -4.93 -2.01
N ILE A 27 0.54 -5.28 -1.39
CA ILE A 27 0.54 -6.11 -0.19
C ILE A 27 0.84 -7.55 -0.60
N ILE A 28 1.95 -8.07 -0.10
CA ILE A 28 2.36 -9.46 -0.30
C ILE A 28 1.81 -10.34 0.83
N ASP A 29 1.71 -9.79 2.04
CA ASP A 29 1.14 -10.51 3.18
C ASP A 29 0.61 -9.57 4.27
N VAL A 30 -0.30 -10.10 5.08
CA VAL A 30 -0.87 -9.41 6.25
C VAL A 30 -0.81 -10.37 7.43
N THR A 31 -0.16 -9.94 8.50
CA THR A 31 -0.02 -10.68 9.76
C THR A 31 -0.71 -9.92 10.90
N ASP A 32 -0.81 -10.51 12.09
CA ASP A 32 -1.56 -9.96 13.23
C ASP A 32 -1.04 -8.61 13.78
N GLY A 33 0.04 -8.06 13.23
CA GLY A 33 0.49 -6.70 13.57
C GLY A 33 1.34 -6.02 12.51
N SER A 34 1.57 -6.68 11.36
CA SER A 34 2.43 -6.13 10.33
C SER A 34 1.93 -6.44 8.92
N ILE A 35 2.25 -5.53 8.01
CA ILE A 35 1.91 -5.62 6.60
C ILE A 35 3.22 -5.68 5.82
N ILE A 36 3.35 -6.74 5.03
CA ILE A 36 4.49 -6.95 4.15
C ILE A 36 4.12 -6.43 2.78
N ILE A 37 4.91 -5.49 2.28
CA ILE A 37 4.71 -4.87 0.98
C ILE A 37 5.87 -5.17 0.03
N GLN A 38 5.60 -5.05 -1.26
CA GLN A 38 6.61 -5.01 -2.31
C GLN A 38 6.42 -3.75 -3.15
N MET A 39 7.52 -3.08 -3.45
CA MET A 39 7.52 -1.90 -4.31
C MET A 39 7.40 -2.29 -5.79
N ASN A 40 6.73 -1.46 -6.60
CA ASN A 40 6.50 -1.81 -8.01
C ASN A 40 7.76 -1.75 -8.89
N LYS A 41 8.68 -0.82 -8.61
CA LYS A 41 9.89 -0.59 -9.41
C LYS A 41 11.14 -1.28 -8.83
N SER A 42 10.98 -2.05 -7.77
CA SER A 42 12.09 -2.83 -7.21
C SER A 42 11.58 -4.10 -6.52
N ASN A 43 12.36 -5.17 -6.56
CA ASN A 43 12.07 -6.37 -5.75
C ASN A 43 12.28 -6.13 -4.23
N ARG A 44 12.39 -4.86 -3.80
CA ARG A 44 12.51 -4.50 -2.39
C ARG A 44 11.18 -4.72 -1.70
N ARG A 45 11.26 -5.40 -0.56
CA ARG A 45 10.15 -5.59 0.36
C ARG A 45 10.28 -4.64 1.54
N GLY A 46 9.15 -4.19 2.03
CA GLY A 46 9.05 -3.39 3.26
C GLY A 46 8.13 -4.10 4.24
N VAL A 47 8.39 -3.91 5.53
CA VAL A 47 7.50 -4.33 6.61
C VAL A 47 7.04 -3.08 7.34
N PHE A 48 5.73 -2.93 7.47
CA PHE A 48 5.12 -1.83 8.20
C PHE A 48 4.30 -2.38 9.36
N PRO A 49 4.37 -1.77 10.55
CA PRO A 49 3.34 -1.93 11.56
C PRO A 49 1.96 -1.62 10.96
N SER A 50 0.96 -2.42 11.29
CA SER A 50 -0.38 -2.30 10.70
C SER A 50 -0.98 -0.91 10.94
N ASP A 51 -0.86 -0.40 12.17
CA ASP A 51 -1.27 0.94 12.59
C ASP A 51 -0.62 2.05 11.74
N HIS A 52 0.68 1.95 11.48
CA HIS A 52 1.39 2.93 10.67
C HIS A 52 0.93 2.90 9.21
N PHE A 53 0.66 1.71 8.66
CA PHE A 53 0.10 1.59 7.31
C PHE A 53 -1.31 2.21 7.23
N TYR A 54 -2.16 1.95 8.24
CA TYR A 54 -3.48 2.58 8.34
C TYR A 54 -3.41 4.11 8.47
N TYR A 55 -2.42 4.63 9.20
CA TYR A 55 -2.18 6.07 9.26
C TYR A 55 -1.96 6.66 7.86
N TRP A 56 -1.15 6.03 7.01
CA TRP A 56 -0.88 6.52 5.66
C TRP A 56 -2.11 6.44 4.73
N LEU A 57 -2.93 5.40 4.88
CA LEU A 57 -4.22 5.30 4.18
C LEU A 57 -5.16 6.44 4.59
N ASN A 58 -5.30 6.66 5.90
CA ASN A 58 -6.17 7.71 6.44
C ASN A 58 -5.69 9.12 6.06
N LYS A 59 -4.37 9.32 5.96
CA LYS A 59 -3.75 10.57 5.52
C LYS A 59 -3.89 10.81 4.00
N GLY A 60 -4.33 9.80 3.23
CA GLY A 60 -4.40 9.87 1.76
C GLY A 60 -3.03 9.78 1.07
N ALA A 61 -1.97 9.41 1.79
CA ALA A 61 -0.64 9.19 1.22
C ALA A 61 -0.55 7.85 0.47
N LEU A 62 -1.41 6.89 0.84
CA LEU A 62 -1.65 5.65 0.11
C LEU A 62 -3.09 5.62 -0.37
N VAL A 63 -3.27 5.45 -1.67
CA VAL A 63 -4.60 5.36 -2.29
C VAL A 63 -4.71 4.00 -2.96
N GLU A 64 -5.69 3.20 -2.55
CA GLU A 64 -5.95 1.90 -3.18
C GLU A 64 -6.16 2.08 -4.69
N ILE A 65 -5.37 1.36 -5.49
CA ILE A 65 -5.59 1.22 -6.92
C ILE A 65 -6.70 0.20 -7.05
N LYS A 66 -7.94 0.65 -6.94
CA LYS A 66 -9.08 -0.18 -7.32
C LYS A 66 -8.99 -0.40 -8.82
N ASP A 67 -8.71 -1.64 -9.22
CA ASP A 67 -9.11 -2.10 -10.53
C ASP A 67 -10.60 -1.74 -10.71
N HIS A 68 -10.93 -1.09 -11.82
CA HIS A 68 -12.18 -0.38 -12.06
C HIS A 68 -13.42 -1.29 -12.17
N GLN A 69 -13.52 -2.36 -11.38
CA GLN A 69 -14.70 -3.23 -11.32
C GLN A 69 -15.72 -2.70 -10.30
N LYS A 70 -16.32 -1.54 -10.60
CA LYS A 70 -17.73 -1.21 -10.25
C LYS A 70 -18.13 0.16 -10.80
N ARG A 71 -18.35 0.22 -12.10
CA ARG A 71 -19.41 1.03 -12.72
C ARG A 71 -19.87 0.34 -13.99
N ILE A 72 -20.73 -0.66 -13.83
CA ILE A 72 -21.84 -0.85 -14.76
C ILE A 72 -23.03 -1.26 -13.90
N SER A 73 -24.02 -0.38 -13.91
CA SER A 73 -25.36 -0.55 -13.35
C SER A 73 -26.13 -1.62 -14.10
#